data_AF-A0A0P4VL84-F1
#
_entry.id   AF-A0A0P4VL84-F1
#
_cell.length_a   1.000
_cell.length_b   1.000
_cell.length_c   1.000
_cell.angle_alpha   90.00
_cell.angle_beta   90.00
_cell.angle_gamma   90.00
#
_symmetry.space_group_name_H-M   'P 1'
#
loop_
_entity.id
_entity.type
_entity.pdbx_description
1 polymer ?
#
loop_
_entity_poly.entity_id
_entity_poly.type
_entity_poly.pdbx_seq_one_letter_code
_entity_poly.pdbx_strand_id
1 'polypeptide(L)'
;QYLMLSKFRLTSLVVMTSLGGYAMAPAPFELSTLLFCSLGTGLLSCAANAVNQFHEVPFDAQMARTRNRLLVRSILTPLHAMGFAAVCAVSGAMMLYFGVNGLTLSLGLTNLVLYTSVYTPLKRISIVNTWVGSVVGALPPMMGWAGCTGSLEAGAWILAGILYAWQFPHFNALSWNLRPDYSRAGYRMMAVTDPDLCRRTTLRYTAAILALSCAAPFANLTNTWFAIESIPLNGYFLYLAWKFYKESDSANSRKLFRFSLIHLPALMLLMMINKKSLTEEENKSTEEAGINDENV
;
A
#
# COMPACT_ATOMS: atom_id res chain seq x y z
N GLN A 1 -17.93 18.84 -2.11
CA GLN A 1 -17.02 18.90 -3.28
C GLN A 1 -15.60 18.47 -2.90
N TYR A 2 -14.97 19.07 -1.88
CA TYR A 2 -13.62 18.71 -1.44
C TYR A 2 -13.43 17.23 -1.02
N LEU A 3 -14.46 16.57 -0.46
CA LEU A 3 -14.46 15.12 -0.20
C LEU A 3 -14.30 14.25 -1.47
N MET A 4 -14.79 14.71 -2.61
CA MET A 4 -14.58 14.04 -3.90
C MET A 4 -13.20 14.36 -4.46
N LEU A 5 -12.67 15.55 -4.20
CA LEU A 5 -11.31 15.94 -4.60
C LEU A 5 -10.25 15.12 -3.83
N SER A 6 -10.47 14.90 -2.53
CA SER A 6 -9.58 14.10 -1.69
C SER A 6 -9.63 12.60 -1.97
N LYS A 7 -10.61 12.12 -2.75
CA LYS A 7 -10.90 10.69 -2.95
C LYS A 7 -10.98 9.95 -1.61
N PHE A 8 -11.85 10.41 -0.71
CA PHE A 8 -11.99 9.92 0.67
C PHE A 8 -11.85 8.40 0.83
N ARG A 9 -12.56 7.59 0.03
CA ARG A 9 -12.48 6.12 0.11
C ARG A 9 -11.06 5.57 -0.12
N LEU A 10 -10.33 6.12 -1.09
CA LEU A 10 -8.96 5.72 -1.37
C LEU A 10 -8.03 6.18 -0.24
N THR A 11 -8.20 7.42 0.23
CA THR A 11 -7.47 7.96 1.39
C THR A 11 -7.69 7.12 2.64
N SER A 12 -8.93 6.69 2.91
CA SER A 12 -9.24 5.80 4.03
C SER A 12 -8.50 4.47 3.93
N LEU A 13 -8.41 3.88 2.74
CA LEU A 13 -7.60 2.66 2.54
C LEU A 13 -6.12 2.90 2.85
N VAL A 14 -5.55 4.03 2.41
CA VAL A 14 -4.17 4.41 2.71
C VAL A 14 -3.94 4.57 4.21
N VAL A 15 -4.86 5.26 4.90
CA VAL A 15 -4.81 5.42 6.36
C VAL A 15 -4.92 4.06 7.06
N MET A 16 -5.82 3.17 6.62
CA MET A 16 -5.92 1.82 7.17
C MET A 16 -4.64 1.00 6.99
N THR A 17 -3.96 1.11 5.85
CA THR A 17 -2.67 0.43 5.66
C THR A 17 -1.56 0.99 6.55
N SER A 18 -1.57 2.30 6.82
CA SER A 18 -0.66 2.91 7.81
C SER A 18 -0.98 2.43 9.23
N LEU A 19 -2.26 2.44 9.62
CA LEU A 19 -2.73 1.90 10.89
C LEU A 19 -2.34 0.43 11.08
N GLY A 20 -2.42 -0.39 10.03
CA GLY A 20 -1.95 -1.78 10.06
C GLY A 20 -0.45 -1.87 10.34
N GLY A 21 0.37 -1.00 9.74
CA GLY A 21 1.80 -0.92 10.05
C GLY A 21 2.08 -0.50 11.48
N TYR A 22 1.36 0.49 12.00
CA TYR A 22 1.46 0.91 13.39
C TYR A 22 1.07 -0.23 14.35
N ALA A 23 -0.04 -0.92 14.07
CA ALA A 23 -0.54 -2.01 14.89
C ALA A 23 0.40 -3.24 14.89
N MET A 24 1.13 -3.48 13.80
CA MET A 24 2.09 -4.59 13.69
C MET A 24 3.44 -4.29 14.34
N ALA A 25 3.76 -3.03 14.62
CA ALA A 25 5.05 -2.65 15.16
C ALA A 25 5.25 -3.17 16.61
N PRO A 26 6.48 -3.57 16.99
CA PRO A 26 6.80 -4.09 18.33
C PRO A 26 7.12 -2.93 19.30
N ALA A 27 6.20 -1.98 19.43
CA ALA A 27 6.35 -0.86 20.38
C ALA A 27 5.03 -0.59 21.12
N PRO A 28 5.08 0.09 22.28
CA PRO A 28 3.89 0.44 23.04
C PRO A 28 2.90 1.25 22.21
N PHE A 29 1.63 0.89 22.32
CA PHE A 29 0.57 1.59 21.61
C PHE A 29 0.29 2.95 22.28
N GLU A 30 0.42 4.04 21.53
CA GLU A 30 0.10 5.38 22.00
C GLU A 30 -0.99 6.01 21.11
N LEU A 31 -2.15 6.31 21.71
CA LEU A 31 -3.31 6.82 20.98
C LEU A 31 -3.05 8.19 20.33
N SER A 32 -2.30 9.08 20.99
CA SER A 32 -1.94 10.41 20.48
C SER A 32 -1.19 10.28 19.15
N THR A 33 -0.10 9.50 19.15
CA THR A 33 0.78 9.26 18.00
C THR A 33 0.03 8.54 16.88
N LEU A 34 -0.85 7.58 17.20
CA LEU A 34 -1.72 6.93 16.21
C LEU A 34 -2.64 7.95 15.51
N LEU A 35 -3.27 8.85 16.27
CA LEU A 35 -4.19 9.85 15.74
C LEU A 35 -3.46 10.86 14.84
N PHE A 36 -2.30 11.37 15.29
CA PHE A 36 -1.48 12.26 14.48
C PHE A 36 -0.95 11.58 13.22
N CYS A 37 -0.50 10.33 13.31
CA CYS A 37 -0.05 9.54 12.15
C CYS A 37 -1.18 9.32 11.15
N SER A 38 -2.39 8.99 11.63
CA SER A 38 -3.56 8.74 10.78
C SER A 38 -4.03 10.01 10.07
N LEU A 39 -4.17 11.11 10.81
CA LEU A 39 -4.62 12.39 10.26
C LEU A 39 -3.57 12.99 9.34
N GLY A 40 -2.30 12.98 9.73
CA GLY A 40 -1.19 13.46 8.91
C GLY A 40 -1.05 12.70 7.60
N THR A 41 -1.05 11.36 7.65
CA THR A 41 -1.03 10.50 6.46
C THR A 41 -2.25 10.74 5.57
N GLY A 42 -3.44 10.86 6.18
CA GLY A 42 -4.68 11.16 5.48
C GLY A 42 -4.63 12.49 4.73
N LEU A 43 -4.14 13.55 5.37
CA LEU A 43 -3.99 14.88 4.77
C LEU A 43 -2.97 14.88 3.62
N LEU A 44 -1.80 14.25 3.78
CA LEU A 44 -0.83 14.10 2.69
C LEU A 44 -1.43 13.33 1.51
N SER A 45 -2.21 12.27 1.77
CA SER A 45 -2.91 11.52 0.73
C SER A 45 -4.02 12.36 0.04
N CYS A 46 -4.72 13.22 0.78
CA CYS A 46 -5.68 14.17 0.20
C CYS A 46 -4.98 15.15 -0.75
N ALA A 47 -3.82 15.69 -0.35
CA ALA A 47 -3.01 16.58 -1.19
C ALA A 47 -2.54 15.87 -2.46
N ALA A 48 -2.00 14.65 -2.33
CA ALA A 48 -1.54 13.82 -3.44
C ALA A 48 -2.66 13.56 -4.46
N ASN A 49 -3.87 13.26 -3.98
CA ASN A 49 -5.04 13.02 -4.83
C ASN A 49 -5.53 14.28 -5.54
N ALA A 50 -5.52 15.43 -4.87
CA ALA A 50 -5.89 16.71 -5.48
C ALA A 50 -4.92 17.09 -6.61
N VAL A 51 -3.61 16.99 -6.36
CA VAL A 51 -2.56 17.25 -7.37
C VAL A 51 -2.65 16.26 -8.53
N ASN A 52 -2.85 14.96 -8.27
CA ASN A 52 -3.05 13.98 -9.34
C ASN A 52 -4.27 14.33 -10.21
N GLN A 53 -5.41 14.72 -9.61
CA GLN A 53 -6.58 15.11 -10.40
C GLN A 53 -6.34 16.36 -11.24
N PHE A 54 -5.52 17.29 -10.75
CA PHE A 54 -5.10 18.47 -11.50
C PHE A 54 -4.23 18.11 -12.72
N HIS A 55 -3.24 17.22 -12.55
CA HIS A 55 -2.41 16.78 -13.68
C HIS A 55 -3.15 15.91 -14.70
N GLU A 56 -4.13 15.11 -14.26
CA GLU A 56 -4.81 14.13 -15.13
C GLU A 56 -6.03 14.69 -15.88
N VAL A 57 -6.40 15.97 -15.73
CA VAL A 57 -7.61 16.57 -16.35
C VAL A 57 -7.84 16.20 -17.83
N PRO A 58 -6.89 16.42 -18.77
CA PRO A 58 -7.13 16.15 -20.18
C PRO A 58 -7.29 14.65 -20.48
N PHE A 59 -6.71 13.79 -19.67
CA PHE A 59 -6.77 12.33 -19.84
C PHE A 59 -8.03 11.75 -19.20
N ASP A 60 -8.41 12.27 -18.03
CA ASP A 60 -9.62 11.87 -17.35
C ASP A 60 -10.88 12.20 -18.17
N ALA A 61 -10.84 13.28 -18.96
CA ALA A 61 -11.92 13.62 -19.89
C ALA A 61 -12.20 12.53 -20.93
N GLN A 62 -11.20 11.71 -21.26
CA GLN A 62 -11.28 10.69 -22.32
C GLN A 62 -11.75 9.31 -21.81
N MET A 63 -11.86 9.13 -20.48
CA MET A 63 -12.23 7.84 -19.89
C MET A 63 -13.65 7.89 -19.30
N ALA A 64 -14.50 6.92 -19.65
CA ALA A 64 -15.89 6.85 -19.17
C ALA A 64 -16.01 6.91 -17.64
N ARG A 65 -15.06 6.29 -16.92
CA ARG A 65 -15.02 6.26 -15.46
C ARG A 65 -14.67 7.62 -14.82
N THR A 66 -13.85 8.44 -15.48
CA THR A 66 -13.26 9.64 -14.84
C THR A 66 -13.68 10.95 -15.48
N ARG A 67 -14.41 10.92 -16.61
CA ARG A 67 -14.97 12.11 -17.27
C ARG A 67 -15.87 12.96 -16.38
N ASN A 68 -16.43 12.38 -15.31
CA ASN A 68 -17.32 13.07 -14.37
C ASN A 68 -16.57 13.70 -13.18
N ARG A 69 -15.23 13.68 -13.14
CA ARG A 69 -14.43 14.31 -12.07
C ARG A 69 -14.65 15.83 -12.03
N LEU A 70 -14.51 16.43 -10.84
CA LEU A 70 -14.81 17.84 -10.59
C LEU A 70 -14.03 18.81 -11.49
N LEU A 71 -12.73 18.56 -11.66
CA LEU A 71 -11.85 19.41 -12.48
C LEU A 71 -12.09 19.24 -13.98
N VAL A 72 -12.49 18.04 -14.42
CA VAL A 72 -12.84 17.78 -15.83
C VAL A 72 -14.12 18.52 -16.22
N ARG A 73 -15.08 18.59 -15.30
CA ARG A 73 -16.35 19.30 -15.51
C ARG A 73 -16.27 20.80 -15.24
N SER A 74 -15.09 21.33 -14.90
CA SER A 74 -14.88 22.73 -14.52
C SER A 74 -15.79 23.20 -13.36
N ILE A 75 -16.22 22.28 -12.49
CA ILE A 75 -17.06 22.61 -11.32
C ILE A 75 -16.23 23.30 -10.23
N LEU A 76 -14.93 22.97 -10.16
CA LEU A 76 -13.98 23.55 -9.22
C LEU A 76 -12.80 24.12 -10.01
N THR A 77 -12.31 25.31 -9.64
CA THR A 77 -11.18 25.91 -10.36
C THR A 77 -9.86 25.25 -9.98
N PRO A 78 -8.86 25.22 -10.88
CA PRO A 78 -7.52 24.74 -10.57
C PRO A 78 -6.90 25.38 -9.33
N LEU A 79 -7.13 26.69 -9.15
CA LEU A 79 -6.62 27.43 -8.00
C LEU A 79 -7.16 26.87 -6.67
N HIS A 80 -8.46 26.57 -6.58
CA HIS A 80 -9.03 25.94 -5.39
C HIS A 80 -8.50 24.53 -5.15
N ALA A 81 -8.27 23.76 -6.21
CA ALA A 81 -7.72 22.41 -6.07
C ALA A 81 -6.27 22.42 -5.56
N MET A 82 -5.44 23.30 -6.11
CA MET A 82 -4.06 23.45 -5.68
C MET A 82 -3.94 24.12 -4.30
N GLY A 83 -4.81 25.08 -3.99
CA GLY A 83 -4.90 25.68 -2.65
C GLY A 83 -5.28 24.65 -1.59
N PHE A 84 -6.30 23.82 -1.86
CA PHE A 84 -6.65 22.69 -0.99
C PHE A 84 -5.48 21.71 -0.82
N ALA A 85 -4.79 21.37 -1.91
CA ALA A 85 -3.63 20.49 -1.84
C ALA A 85 -2.50 21.09 -0.97
N ALA A 86 -2.21 22.38 -1.12
CA ALA A 86 -1.18 23.06 -0.33
C ALA A 86 -1.51 23.08 1.16
N VAL A 87 -2.75 23.43 1.52
CA VAL A 87 -3.22 23.42 2.92
C VAL A 87 -3.12 22.03 3.50
N CYS A 88 -3.64 21.01 2.82
CA CYS A 88 -3.54 19.63 3.29
C CYS A 88 -2.10 19.14 3.40
N ALA A 89 -1.22 19.50 2.46
CA ALA A 89 0.19 19.11 2.50
C ALA A 89 0.91 19.74 3.70
N VAL A 90 0.74 21.04 3.92
CA VAL A 90 1.37 21.76 5.05
C VAL A 90 0.82 21.27 6.38
N SER A 91 -0.50 21.21 6.54
CA SER A 91 -1.12 20.72 7.78
C SER A 91 -0.74 19.27 8.07
N GLY A 92 -0.78 18.39 7.06
CA GLY A 92 -0.40 16.99 7.21
C GLY A 92 1.06 16.81 7.60
N ALA A 93 1.97 17.56 6.96
CA ALA A 93 3.38 17.56 7.30
C ALA A 93 3.64 18.03 8.74
N MET A 94 3.00 19.13 9.17
CA MET A 94 3.15 19.63 10.54
C MET A 94 2.64 18.64 11.58
N MET A 95 1.51 17.96 11.31
CA MET A 95 0.99 16.92 12.20
C MET A 95 1.95 15.73 12.34
N LEU A 96 2.60 15.31 11.26
CA LEU A 96 3.58 14.22 11.33
C LEU A 96 4.88 14.65 12.02
N TYR A 97 5.33 15.89 11.80
CA TYR A 97 6.56 16.39 12.41
C TYR A 97 6.44 16.54 13.93
N PHE A 98 5.39 17.21 14.39
CA PHE A 98 5.22 17.52 15.82
C PHE A 98 4.52 16.40 16.60
N GLY A 99 3.65 15.63 15.94
CA GLY A 99 2.82 14.62 16.61
C GLY A 99 3.31 13.17 16.43
N VAL A 100 4.34 12.93 15.62
CA VAL A 100 4.85 11.57 15.35
C VAL A 100 6.38 11.53 15.40
N ASN A 101 7.07 11.84 14.30
CA ASN A 101 8.52 11.94 14.22
C ASN A 101 8.98 12.39 12.82
N GLY A 102 10.26 12.81 12.72
CA GLY A 102 10.87 13.25 11.46
C GLY A 102 10.99 12.16 10.39
N LEU A 103 11.09 10.89 10.78
CA LEU A 103 11.16 9.75 9.84
C LEU A 103 9.82 9.52 9.13
N THR A 104 8.72 9.58 9.87
CA THR A 104 7.37 9.45 9.32
C THR A 104 7.03 10.62 8.40
N LEU A 105 7.45 11.83 8.78
CA LEU A 105 7.37 13.00 7.91
C LEU A 105 8.12 12.79 6.59
N SER A 106 9.38 12.38 6.66
CA SER A 106 10.22 12.23 5.47
C SER A 106 9.63 11.19 4.51
N LEU A 107 9.19 10.04 5.04
CA LEU A 107 8.47 9.02 4.26
C LEU A 107 7.19 9.58 3.63
N GLY A 108 6.41 10.36 4.38
CA GLY A 108 5.18 11.00 3.88
C GLY A 108 5.42 11.99 2.75
N LEU A 109 6.41 12.87 2.90
CA LEU A 109 6.79 13.85 1.87
C LEU A 109 7.38 13.17 0.63
N THR A 110 8.24 12.16 0.83
CA THR A 110 8.75 11.32 -0.27
C THR A 110 7.59 10.66 -0.99
N ASN A 111 6.60 10.11 -0.28
CA ASN A 111 5.43 9.48 -0.90
C ASN A 111 4.60 10.48 -1.70
N LEU A 112 4.39 11.69 -1.17
CA LEU A 112 3.69 12.78 -1.87
C LEU A 112 4.38 13.10 -3.20
N VAL A 113 5.68 13.37 -3.17
CA VAL A 113 6.48 13.70 -4.38
C VAL A 113 6.52 12.52 -5.34
N LEU A 114 6.73 11.31 -4.84
CA LEU A 114 6.79 10.10 -5.66
C LEU A 114 5.46 9.87 -6.39
N TYR A 115 4.33 10.09 -5.73
CA TYR A 115 3.02 9.91 -6.36
C TYR A 115 2.71 10.98 -7.40
N THR A 116 2.91 12.26 -7.06
CA THR A 116 2.49 13.39 -7.89
C THR A 116 3.46 13.67 -9.03
N SER A 117 4.76 13.72 -8.75
CA SER A 117 5.78 14.18 -9.69
C SER A 117 6.43 13.05 -10.49
N VAL A 118 6.46 11.83 -9.95
CA VAL A 118 7.14 10.69 -10.59
C VAL A 118 6.12 9.72 -11.17
N TYR A 119 5.34 9.04 -10.32
CA TYR A 119 4.38 8.02 -10.74
C TYR A 119 3.33 8.54 -11.72
N THR A 120 2.70 9.68 -11.43
CA THR A 120 1.60 10.20 -12.26
C THR A 120 2.03 10.46 -13.71
N PRO A 121 3.14 11.19 -13.99
CA PRO A 121 3.68 11.30 -15.34
C PRO A 121 4.14 9.96 -15.94
N LEU A 122 4.78 9.09 -15.13
CA LEU A 122 5.31 7.81 -15.62
C LEU A 122 4.25 6.93 -16.27
N LYS A 123 2.98 7.00 -15.84
CA LYS A 123 1.86 6.27 -16.46
C LYS A 123 1.76 6.50 -17.98
N ARG A 124 2.33 7.60 -18.49
CA ARG A 124 2.35 7.96 -19.92
C ARG A 124 3.66 7.60 -20.62
N ILE A 125 4.74 7.48 -19.86
CA ILE A 125 6.11 7.41 -20.39
C ILE A 125 6.57 5.96 -20.48
N SER A 126 6.32 5.15 -19.44
CA SER A 126 6.91 3.81 -19.33
C SER A 126 6.06 2.86 -18.50
N ILE A 127 6.16 1.56 -18.79
CA ILE A 127 5.60 0.47 -17.99
C ILE A 127 6.12 0.45 -16.54
N VAL A 128 7.28 1.08 -16.30
CA VAL A 128 7.91 1.23 -14.98
C VAL A 128 6.99 1.94 -13.97
N ASN A 129 5.96 2.64 -14.45
CA ASN A 129 4.92 3.23 -13.60
C ASN A 129 4.35 2.25 -12.58
N THR A 130 4.18 0.97 -12.92
CA THR A 130 3.59 -0.01 -11.99
C THR A 130 4.54 -0.31 -10.83
N TRP A 131 5.84 -0.40 -11.07
CA TRP A 131 6.85 -0.60 -10.03
C TRP A 131 6.94 0.62 -9.11
N VAL A 132 7.01 1.83 -9.69
CA VAL A 132 7.06 3.07 -8.91
C VAL A 132 5.76 3.28 -8.11
N GLY A 133 4.61 3.01 -8.72
CA GLY A 133 3.32 3.05 -8.03
C GLY A 133 3.22 2.01 -6.92
N SER A 134 3.92 0.88 -7.05
CA SER A 134 3.99 -0.13 -5.99
C SER A 134 4.82 0.34 -4.80
N VAL A 135 5.88 1.13 -5.03
CA VAL A 135 6.63 1.79 -3.94
C VAL A 135 5.72 2.76 -3.19
N VAL A 136 4.95 3.59 -3.90
CA VAL A 136 3.95 4.49 -3.27
C VAL A 136 2.99 3.71 -2.38
N GLY A 137 2.52 2.55 -2.82
CA GLY A 137 1.61 1.70 -2.04
C GLY A 137 2.24 1.02 -0.82
N ALA A 138 3.57 0.86 -0.81
CA ALA A 138 4.32 0.21 0.26
C ALA A 138 4.77 1.17 1.38
N LEU A 139 4.79 2.48 1.11
CA LEU A 139 5.22 3.50 2.06
C LEU A 139 4.24 3.73 3.24
N PRO A 140 2.90 3.74 3.08
CA PRO A 140 1.99 4.00 4.19
C PRO A 140 2.17 3.04 5.39
N PRO A 141 2.30 1.71 5.21
CA PRO A 141 2.62 0.82 6.32
C PRO A 141 3.94 1.14 7.01
N MET A 142 4.96 1.56 6.25
CA MET A 142 6.24 1.98 6.83
C MET A 142 6.10 3.26 7.63
N MET A 143 5.26 4.21 7.18
CA MET A 143 4.93 5.41 7.95
C MET A 143 4.25 5.05 9.27
N GLY A 144 3.32 4.09 9.26
CA GLY A 144 2.70 3.57 10.46
C GLY A 144 3.69 2.94 11.42
N TRP A 145 4.55 2.05 10.92
CA TRP A 145 5.59 1.39 11.70
C TRP A 145 6.57 2.39 12.31
N ALA A 146 7.15 3.27 11.48
CA ALA A 146 8.05 4.33 11.91
C ALA A 146 7.37 5.27 12.90
N GLY A 147 6.05 5.47 12.79
CA GLY A 147 5.29 6.25 13.74
C GLY A 147 5.23 5.63 15.13
N CYS A 148 5.29 4.31 15.25
CA CYS A 148 5.26 3.60 16.53
C CYS A 148 6.66 3.37 17.10
N THR A 149 7.64 2.96 16.29
CA THR A 149 8.98 2.59 16.77
C THR A 149 10.03 3.68 16.61
N GLY A 150 9.79 4.68 15.77
CA GLY A 150 10.80 5.67 15.37
C GLY A 150 11.90 5.11 14.44
N SER A 151 11.80 3.85 14.00
CA SER A 151 12.81 3.11 13.25
C SER A 151 12.19 2.34 12.06
N LEU A 152 13.02 1.81 11.16
CA LEU A 152 12.60 0.88 10.09
C LEU A 152 13.32 -0.46 10.23
N GLU A 153 12.73 -1.33 11.04
CA GLU A 153 13.24 -2.68 11.29
C GLU A 153 12.85 -3.67 10.18
N ALA A 154 13.39 -4.89 10.24
CA ALA A 154 13.11 -5.94 9.26
C ALA A 154 11.61 -6.21 9.09
N GLY A 155 10.82 -6.16 10.17
CA GLY A 155 9.36 -6.31 10.12
C GLY A 155 8.67 -5.25 9.25
N ALA A 156 9.11 -3.99 9.31
CA ALA A 156 8.58 -2.90 8.49
C ALA A 156 8.81 -3.18 6.99
N TRP A 157 10.00 -3.69 6.64
CA TRP A 157 10.37 -4.03 5.27
C TRP A 157 9.62 -5.24 4.74
N ILE A 158 9.32 -6.24 5.57
CA ILE A 158 8.48 -7.38 5.18
C ILE A 158 7.06 -6.90 4.89
N LEU A 159 6.47 -6.10 5.78
CA LEU A 159 5.13 -5.57 5.58
C LEU A 159 5.04 -4.72 4.32
N ALA A 160 6.01 -3.81 4.13
CA ALA A 160 6.14 -3.01 2.92
C ALA A 160 6.31 -3.90 1.67
N GLY A 161 7.13 -4.94 1.76
CA GLY A 161 7.39 -5.90 0.68
C GLY A 161 6.13 -6.68 0.28
N ILE A 162 5.33 -7.12 1.26
CA ILE A 162 4.05 -7.80 1.01
C ILE A 162 3.10 -6.85 0.28
N LEU A 163 2.96 -5.61 0.76
CA LEU A 163 2.05 -4.63 0.14
C LEU A 163 2.54 -4.18 -1.24
N TYR A 164 3.85 -4.05 -1.42
CA TYR A 164 4.50 -3.80 -2.71
C TYR A 164 4.19 -4.93 -3.70
N ALA A 165 4.46 -6.17 -3.30
CA ALA A 165 4.26 -7.33 -4.15
C ALA A 165 2.78 -7.55 -4.47
N TRP A 166 1.87 -7.29 -3.53
CA TRP A 166 0.42 -7.42 -3.72
C TRP A 166 -0.14 -6.46 -4.78
N GLN A 167 0.48 -5.29 -5.02
CA GLN A 167 0.00 -4.35 -6.03
C GLN A 167 -0.01 -4.97 -7.44
N PHE A 168 0.96 -5.84 -7.76
CA PHE A 168 1.09 -6.41 -9.10
C PHE A 168 -0.06 -7.34 -9.49
N PRO A 169 -0.36 -8.44 -8.76
CA PRO A 169 -1.50 -9.28 -9.12
C PRO A 169 -2.83 -8.52 -9.06
N HIS A 170 -2.97 -7.56 -8.14
CA HIS A 170 -4.17 -6.72 -8.05
C HIS A 170 -4.34 -5.84 -9.31
N PHE A 171 -3.34 -5.01 -9.62
CA PHE A 171 -3.43 -4.03 -10.70
C PHE A 171 -3.34 -4.66 -12.09
N ASN A 172 -2.51 -5.69 -12.28
CA ASN A 172 -2.40 -6.37 -13.58
C ASN A 172 -3.70 -7.09 -13.95
N ALA A 173 -4.36 -7.73 -12.97
CA ALA A 173 -5.65 -8.37 -13.17
C ALA A 173 -6.76 -7.36 -13.51
N LEU A 174 -6.77 -6.21 -12.82
CA LEU A 174 -7.70 -5.11 -13.11
C LEU A 174 -7.47 -4.55 -14.51
N SER A 175 -6.22 -4.20 -14.82
CA SER A 175 -5.87 -3.52 -16.06
C SER A 175 -6.10 -4.38 -17.29
N TRP A 176 -6.08 -5.71 -17.15
CA TRP A 176 -6.38 -6.66 -18.23
C TRP A 176 -7.75 -6.43 -18.87
N ASN A 177 -8.79 -6.16 -18.08
CA ASN A 177 -10.13 -5.91 -18.59
C ASN A 177 -10.34 -4.46 -19.05
N LEU A 178 -9.43 -3.56 -18.67
CA LEU A 178 -9.49 -2.13 -18.99
C LEU A 178 -8.50 -1.74 -20.11
N ARG A 179 -7.89 -2.71 -20.79
CA ARG A 179 -6.92 -2.46 -21.88
C ARG A 179 -7.45 -1.53 -22.97
N PRO A 180 -8.70 -1.67 -23.47
CA PRO A 180 -9.22 -0.76 -24.49
C PRO A 180 -9.29 0.70 -24.01
N ASP A 181 -9.70 0.91 -22.76
CA ASP A 181 -9.78 2.26 -22.17
C ASP A 181 -8.40 2.87 -21.96
N TYR A 182 -7.45 2.08 -21.46
CA TYR A 182 -6.07 2.52 -21.28
C TYR A 182 -5.39 2.85 -22.59
N SER A 183 -5.59 2.02 -23.62
CA SER A 183 -5.05 2.26 -24.96
C SER A 183 -5.63 3.55 -25.56
N ARG A 184 -6.96 3.74 -25.51
CA ARG A 184 -7.63 4.96 -26.02
C ARG A 184 -7.15 6.22 -25.32
N ALA A 185 -7.02 6.18 -24.00
CA ALA A 185 -6.52 7.34 -23.26
C ALA A 185 -5.01 7.54 -23.45
N GLY A 186 -4.26 6.58 -24.02
CA GLY A 186 -2.82 6.64 -24.32
C GLY A 186 -1.88 6.24 -23.17
N TYR A 187 -2.39 5.45 -22.21
CA TYR A 187 -1.60 4.96 -21.08
C TYR A 187 -0.65 3.82 -21.49
N ARG A 188 0.56 3.84 -20.94
CA ARG A 188 1.58 2.79 -21.16
C ARG A 188 1.56 1.77 -20.02
N MET A 189 0.47 1.01 -19.96
CA MET A 189 0.30 -0.07 -18.98
C MET A 189 0.87 -1.38 -19.53
N MET A 190 1.48 -2.21 -18.68
CA MET A 190 1.97 -3.54 -19.08
C MET A 190 0.91 -4.34 -19.81
N ALA A 191 -0.34 -4.37 -19.31
CA ALA A 191 -1.42 -5.10 -19.96
C ALA A 191 -1.68 -4.69 -21.43
N VAL A 192 -1.34 -3.44 -21.82
CA VAL A 192 -1.50 -2.92 -23.18
C VAL A 192 -0.23 -3.12 -24.00
N THR A 193 0.93 -2.72 -23.47
CA THR A 193 2.19 -2.66 -24.23
C THR A 193 2.99 -3.96 -24.20
N ASP A 194 2.91 -4.73 -23.11
CA ASP A 194 3.58 -6.03 -22.95
C ASP A 194 2.70 -6.99 -22.10
N PRO A 195 1.68 -7.60 -22.73
CA PRO A 195 0.75 -8.49 -22.05
C PRO A 195 1.43 -9.72 -21.44
N ASP A 196 2.52 -10.21 -22.02
CA ASP A 196 3.23 -11.38 -21.51
C ASP A 196 4.07 -11.05 -20.28
N LEU A 197 4.69 -9.87 -20.23
CA LEU A 197 5.31 -9.37 -19.01
C LEU A 197 4.25 -9.14 -17.92
N CYS A 198 3.08 -8.60 -18.27
CA CYS A 198 1.96 -8.44 -17.33
C CYS A 198 1.63 -9.77 -16.62
N ARG A 199 1.44 -10.85 -17.38
CA ARG A 199 1.16 -12.20 -16.88
C ARG A 199 2.31 -12.77 -16.04
N ARG A 200 3.55 -12.66 -16.53
CA ARG A 200 4.75 -13.16 -15.82
C ARG A 200 4.98 -12.45 -14.50
N THR A 201 4.87 -11.13 -14.50
CA THR A 201 5.04 -10.28 -13.32
C THR A 201 3.99 -10.60 -12.25
N THR A 202 2.73 -10.78 -12.64
CA THR A 202 1.66 -11.24 -11.73
C THR A 202 1.99 -12.55 -11.02
N LEU A 203 2.50 -13.54 -11.76
CA LEU A 203 2.90 -14.83 -11.19
C LEU A 203 4.12 -14.70 -10.26
N ARG A 204 5.15 -13.95 -10.67
CA ARG A 204 6.37 -13.75 -9.87
C ARG A 204 6.08 -13.06 -8.54
N TYR A 205 5.24 -12.03 -8.54
CA TYR A 205 4.94 -11.29 -7.31
C TYR A 205 3.98 -12.03 -6.38
N THR A 206 3.08 -12.88 -6.89
CA THR A 206 2.32 -13.79 -6.00
C THR A 206 3.20 -14.84 -5.34
N ALA A 207 4.20 -15.37 -6.04
CA ALA A 207 5.22 -16.22 -5.44
C ALA A 207 6.08 -15.44 -4.41
N ALA A 208 6.41 -14.17 -4.69
CA ALA A 208 7.12 -13.32 -3.74
C ALA A 208 6.31 -13.05 -2.47
N ILE A 209 4.98 -12.85 -2.55
CA ILE A 209 4.11 -12.71 -1.37
C ILE A 209 4.17 -13.97 -0.50
N LEU A 210 4.11 -15.15 -1.12
CA LEU A 210 4.24 -16.41 -0.39
C LEU A 210 5.60 -16.49 0.32
N ALA A 211 6.70 -16.21 -0.39
CA ALA A 211 8.04 -16.23 0.18
C ALA A 211 8.21 -15.21 1.32
N LEU A 212 7.71 -13.99 1.16
CA LEU A 212 7.74 -12.95 2.20
C LEU A 212 6.88 -13.30 3.41
N SER A 213 5.73 -13.96 3.20
CA SER A 213 4.89 -14.44 4.30
C SER A 213 5.58 -15.54 5.09
N CYS A 214 6.28 -16.47 4.41
CA CYS A 214 7.13 -17.46 5.07
C CYS A 214 8.37 -16.85 5.73
N ALA A 215 8.85 -15.69 5.25
CA ALA A 215 9.98 -14.97 5.82
C ALA A 215 9.61 -14.19 7.10
N ALA A 216 8.33 -13.84 7.28
CA ALA A 216 7.87 -13.00 8.40
C ALA A 216 8.28 -13.49 9.79
N PRO A 217 8.23 -14.80 10.11
CA PRO A 217 8.67 -15.30 11.42
C PRO A 217 10.17 -15.10 11.67
N PHE A 218 11.01 -15.20 10.64
CA PHE A 218 12.46 -15.03 10.77
C PHE A 218 12.86 -13.58 11.08
N ALA A 219 11.99 -12.62 10.78
CA ALA A 219 12.17 -11.21 11.14
C ALA A 219 11.55 -10.84 12.50
N ASN A 220 11.16 -11.83 13.31
CA ASN A 220 10.44 -11.64 14.57
C ASN A 220 9.11 -10.86 14.44
N LEU A 221 8.53 -10.80 13.23
CA LEU A 221 7.28 -10.09 12.99
C LEU A 221 6.04 -10.91 13.44
N THR A 222 6.11 -12.22 13.25
CA THR A 222 5.00 -13.16 13.53
C THR A 222 5.52 -14.47 14.11
N ASN A 223 4.62 -15.27 14.68
CA ASN A 223 4.92 -16.64 15.09
C ASN A 223 5.11 -17.57 13.89
N THR A 224 5.78 -18.71 14.07
CA THR A 224 6.01 -19.71 13.00
C THR A 224 4.71 -20.28 12.42
N TRP A 225 3.64 -20.32 13.22
CA TRP A 225 2.30 -20.71 12.79
C TRP A 225 1.76 -19.84 11.65
N PHE A 226 2.08 -18.55 11.63
CA PHE A 226 1.70 -17.65 10.53
C PHE A 226 2.19 -18.16 9.17
N ALA A 227 3.42 -18.67 9.10
CA ALA A 227 3.97 -19.19 7.85
C ALA A 227 3.19 -20.40 7.35
N ILE A 228 2.69 -21.25 8.26
CA ILE A 228 1.90 -22.44 7.92
C ILE A 228 0.47 -22.05 7.54
N GLU A 229 -0.17 -21.21 8.34
CA GLU A 229 -1.57 -20.78 8.15
C GLU A 229 -1.74 -19.89 6.91
N SER A 230 -0.71 -19.16 6.50
CA SER A 230 -0.76 -18.31 5.31
C SER A 230 -0.59 -19.09 4.00
N ILE A 231 -0.08 -20.34 4.04
CA ILE A 231 0.14 -21.16 2.83
C ILE A 231 -1.14 -21.41 2.03
N PRO A 232 -2.28 -21.83 2.62
CA PRO A 232 -3.51 -22.02 1.85
C PRO A 232 -3.99 -20.74 1.14
N LEU A 233 -3.93 -19.60 1.84
CA LEU A 233 -4.35 -18.30 1.33
C LEU A 233 -3.45 -17.83 0.17
N ASN A 234 -2.14 -17.88 0.38
CA ASN A 234 -1.14 -17.47 -0.61
C ASN A 234 -1.02 -18.48 -1.77
N GLY A 235 -1.16 -19.77 -1.49
CA GLY A 235 -1.14 -20.86 -2.47
C GLY A 235 -2.33 -20.79 -3.42
N TYR A 236 -3.52 -20.50 -2.91
CA TYR A 236 -4.68 -20.26 -3.77
C TYR A 236 -4.51 -18.96 -4.60
N PHE A 237 -3.91 -17.91 -4.04
CA PHE A 237 -3.60 -16.70 -4.82
C PHE A 237 -2.64 -17.01 -5.98
N LEU A 238 -1.59 -17.77 -5.69
CA LEU A 238 -0.58 -18.22 -6.65
C LEU A 238 -1.21 -19.11 -7.73
N TYR A 239 -2.13 -20.01 -7.35
CA TYR A 239 -2.89 -20.84 -8.29
C TYR A 239 -3.72 -19.98 -9.25
N LEU A 240 -4.45 -18.97 -8.75
CA LEU A 240 -5.21 -18.06 -9.61
C LEU A 240 -4.29 -17.25 -10.54
N ALA A 241 -3.13 -16.82 -10.05
CA ALA A 241 -2.13 -16.13 -10.86
C ALA A 241 -1.52 -17.05 -11.91
N TRP A 242 -1.29 -18.33 -11.59
CA TRP A 242 -0.84 -19.34 -12.54
C TRP A 242 -1.89 -19.62 -13.62
N LYS A 243 -3.17 -19.72 -13.23
CA LYS A 243 -4.27 -19.87 -14.17
C LYS A 243 -4.37 -18.67 -15.11
N PHE A 244 -4.25 -17.45 -14.59
CA PHE A 244 -4.17 -16.24 -15.42
C PHE A 244 -2.92 -16.21 -16.31
N TYR A 245 -1.80 -16.72 -15.81
CA TYR A 245 -0.57 -16.85 -16.58
C TYR A 245 -0.71 -17.87 -17.72
N LYS A 246 -1.45 -18.97 -17.56
CA LYS A 246 -1.70 -19.94 -18.63
C LYS A 246 -2.81 -19.48 -19.58
N GLU A 247 -3.94 -19.04 -19.04
CA GLU A 247 -5.16 -18.67 -19.76
C GLU A 247 -5.59 -17.26 -19.36
N SER A 248 -5.12 -16.27 -20.11
CA SER A 248 -5.32 -14.86 -19.80
C SER A 248 -6.63 -14.31 -20.36
N ASP A 249 -7.76 -14.88 -19.93
CA ASP A 249 -9.10 -14.46 -20.35
C ASP A 249 -9.72 -13.42 -19.38
N SER A 250 -10.90 -12.92 -19.77
CA SER A 250 -11.63 -11.93 -18.99
C SER A 250 -12.18 -12.52 -17.67
N ALA A 251 -12.46 -13.84 -17.63
CA ALA A 251 -12.99 -14.50 -16.45
C ALA A 251 -11.91 -14.73 -15.37
N ASN A 252 -10.75 -15.26 -15.75
CA ASN A 252 -9.62 -15.53 -14.85
C ASN A 252 -9.04 -14.22 -14.30
N SER A 253 -8.91 -13.18 -15.13
CA SER A 253 -8.49 -11.85 -14.65
C SER A 253 -9.47 -11.27 -13.61
N ARG A 254 -10.79 -11.37 -13.83
CA ARG A 254 -11.79 -10.93 -12.84
C ARG A 254 -11.73 -11.75 -11.55
N LYS A 255 -11.56 -13.07 -11.64
CA LYS A 255 -11.43 -13.95 -10.47
C LYS A 255 -10.19 -13.59 -9.65
N LEU A 256 -9.05 -13.41 -10.31
CA LEU A 256 -7.80 -13.00 -9.68
C LEU A 256 -7.92 -11.62 -9.00
N PHE A 257 -8.51 -10.64 -9.69
CA PHE A 257 -8.76 -9.32 -9.14
C PHE A 257 -9.67 -9.36 -7.91
N ARG A 258 -10.81 -10.07 -7.97
CA ARG A 258 -11.73 -10.21 -6.84
C ARG A 258 -11.08 -10.89 -5.66
N PHE A 259 -10.30 -11.94 -5.91
CA PHE A 259 -9.59 -12.63 -4.84
C PHE A 259 -8.53 -11.74 -4.20
N SER A 260 -7.79 -10.94 -4.98
CA SER A 260 -6.79 -10.01 -4.42
C SER A 260 -7.38 -9.03 -3.40
N LEU A 261 -8.63 -8.58 -3.59
CA LEU A 261 -9.35 -7.69 -2.65
C LEU A 261 -9.62 -8.35 -1.30
N ILE A 262 -9.83 -9.67 -1.27
CA ILE A 262 -10.09 -10.44 -0.05
C ILE A 262 -8.76 -10.89 0.57
N HIS A 263 -7.79 -11.25 -0.28
CA HIS A 263 -6.48 -11.77 0.11
C HIS A 263 -5.74 -10.81 1.05
N LEU A 264 -5.64 -9.52 0.71
CA LEU A 264 -4.85 -8.58 1.52
C LEU A 264 -5.45 -8.38 2.93
N PRO A 265 -6.75 -8.06 3.11
CA PRO A 265 -7.35 -7.98 4.44
C PRO A 265 -7.24 -9.29 5.23
N ALA A 266 -7.44 -10.44 4.58
CA ALA A 266 -7.33 -11.74 5.24
C ALA A 266 -5.90 -12.02 5.71
N LEU A 267 -4.89 -11.71 4.88
CA LEU A 267 -3.47 -11.88 5.23
C LEU A 267 -3.07 -10.93 6.36
N MET A 268 -3.50 -9.66 6.32
CA MET A 268 -3.23 -8.70 7.40
C MET A 268 -3.87 -9.15 8.72
N LEU A 269 -5.12 -9.65 8.69
CA LEU A 269 -5.79 -10.17 9.88
C LEU A 269 -5.06 -11.40 10.45
N LEU A 270 -4.60 -12.30 9.57
CA LEU A 270 -3.81 -13.47 9.98
C LEU A 270 -2.47 -13.07 10.60
N MET A 271 -1.80 -12.05 10.05
CA MET A 271 -0.58 -11.48 10.63
C MET A 271 -0.83 -10.88 12.01
N MET A 272 -1.95 -10.17 12.19
CA MET A 272 -2.31 -9.57 13.48
C MET A 272 -2.61 -10.63 14.56
N ILE A 273 -3.30 -11.71 14.20
CA ILE A 273 -3.58 -12.83 15.13
C ILE A 273 -2.29 -13.52 15.56
N ASN A 274 -1.34 -13.66 14.63
CA ASN A 274 -0.04 -14.30 14.89
C ASN A 274 1.07 -13.32 15.23
N LYS A 275 0.75 -12.08 15.59
CA LYS A 275 1.75 -11.07 15.96
C LYS A 275 2.47 -11.56 17.21
N LYS A 276 3.81 -11.58 17.17
CA LYS A 276 4.63 -11.91 18.33
C LYS A 276 4.48 -10.80 19.36
N SER A 277 3.95 -11.11 20.55
CA SER A 277 3.73 -10.10 21.60
C SER A 277 5.03 -9.78 22.31
N LEU A 278 5.24 -8.49 22.63
CA LEU A 278 6.32 -8.02 23.51
C LEU A 278 6.34 -8.76 24.86
N THR A 279 5.17 -9.17 25.34
CA THR A 279 5.00 -9.91 26.60
C THR A 279 5.66 -11.29 26.61
N GLU A 280 5.80 -11.95 25.45
CA GLU A 280 6.47 -13.26 25.38
C GLU A 280 8.00 -13.13 25.46
N GLU A 281 8.57 -12.00 25.01
CA GLU A 281 10.01 -11.72 25.15
C GLU A 281 10.36 -11.25 26.57
N GLU A 282 9.50 -10.46 27.22
CA GLU A 282 9.66 -10.12 28.64
C GLU A 282 9.53 -11.37 29.53
N ASN A 283 8.55 -12.26 29.28
CA ASN A 283 8.41 -13.48 30.07
C ASN A 283 9.57 -14.47 29.84
N LYS A 284 10.05 -14.64 28.60
CA LYS A 284 11.22 -15.49 28.33
C LYS A 284 12.52 -14.95 28.91
N SER A 285 12.75 -13.64 28.82
CA SER A 285 13.94 -13.01 29.42
C SER A 285 13.90 -13.04 30.95
N THR A 286 12.71 -12.95 31.55
CA THR A 286 12.52 -13.08 33.00
C THR A 286 12.71 -14.54 33.47
N GLU A 287 12.22 -15.53 32.70
CA GLU A 287 12.45 -16.95 32.98
C GLU A 287 13.95 -17.32 32.84
N GLU A 288 14.63 -16.86 31.79
CA GLU A 288 16.08 -17.10 31.61
C GLU A 288 16.94 -16.41 32.68
N ALA A 289 16.54 -15.23 33.16
CA ALA A 289 17.20 -14.55 34.27
C ALA A 289 16.96 -15.28 35.61
N GLY A 290 15.74 -15.76 35.86
CA GLY A 290 15.40 -16.51 37.08
C GLY A 290 16.10 -17.88 37.18
N ILE A 291 16.30 -18.57 36.06
CA ILE A 291 17.03 -19.86 36.02
C ILE A 291 18.53 -19.67 36.29
N ASN A 292 19.11 -18.53 35.95
CA ASN A 292 20.53 -18.26 36.23
C ASN A 292 20.79 -17.91 37.71
N ASP A 293 19.82 -17.31 38.41
CA ASP A 293 19.94 -16.99 39.85
C ASP A 293 19.69 -18.21 40.76
N GLU A 294 18.93 -19.23 40.32
CA GLU A 294 18.77 -20.48 41.10
C GLU A 294 19.96 -21.46 40.99
N ASN A 295 20.91 -21.20 40.07
CA ASN A 295 22.08 -22.05 39.81
C ASN A 295 23.41 -21.47 40.37
N VAL A 296 23.35 -20.43 41.21
CA VAL A 296 24.49 -19.82 41.92
C VAL A 296 24.34 -20.01 43.43
#